data_AF-A0A820SGH7-F1
#
_entry.id   AF-A0A820SGH7-F1
#
_cell.length_a   1.000
_cell.length_b   1.000
_cell.length_c   1.000
_cell.angle_alpha   90.00
_cell.angle_beta   90.00
_cell.angle_gamma   90.00
#
_symmetry.space_group_name_H-M   'P 1'
#
loop_
_entity.id
_entity.type
_entity.pdbx_description
1 polymer ?
#
loop_
_entity_poly.entity_id
_entity_poly.type
_entity_poly.pdbx_seq_one_letter_code
_entity_poly.pdbx_strand_id
1 'polypeptide(L)'
;SYSQENIIEEIHSSTIAECVDETNVDRNSLLVDSSFYVLAITRNLNQYGRPSVESCLRTSMTSHELQQRYNLQTQSEAFESTELKFWPLNKISDLLNPSSTIISITPACHATLTTYSR
;
A
#
# COMPACT_ATOMS: atom_id res chain seq x y z
N SER A 1 21.85 -16.81 12.01
CA SER A 1 21.06 -15.82 12.79
C SER A 1 20.98 -14.58 11.95
N TYR A 2 19.78 -14.12 11.58
CA TYR A 2 19.64 -12.81 10.93
C TYR A 2 19.82 -11.73 11.99
N SER A 3 20.57 -10.68 11.68
CA SER A 3 20.63 -9.49 12.54
C SER A 3 19.29 -8.74 12.48
N GLN A 4 19.02 -7.89 13.47
CA GLN A 4 17.81 -7.07 13.47
C GLN A 4 17.78 -6.13 12.26
N GLU A 5 18.94 -5.62 11.87
CA GLU A 5 19.13 -4.76 10.71
C GLU A 5 18.71 -5.48 9.42
N ASN A 6 19.14 -6.74 9.24
CA ASN A 6 18.79 -7.53 8.06
C ASN A 6 17.27 -7.81 8.00
N ILE A 7 16.62 -7.99 9.15
CA ILE A 7 15.16 -8.21 9.20
C ILE A 7 14.40 -6.93 8.82
N ILE A 8 14.85 -5.77 9.31
CA ILE A 8 14.22 -4.48 8.97
C ILE A 8 14.40 -4.18 7.48
N GLU A 9 15.60 -4.39 6.95
CA GLU A 9 15.90 -4.21 5.53
C GLU A 9 15.03 -5.13 4.65
N GLU A 10 14.82 -6.37 5.07
CA GLU A 10 13.93 -7.33 4.38
C GLU A 10 12.46 -6.89 4.40
N ILE A 11 11.96 -6.41 5.54
CA ILE A 11 10.57 -5.92 5.66
C ILE A 11 10.36 -4.70 4.74
N HIS A 12 11.33 -3.78 4.71
CA HIS A 12 11.27 -2.61 3.83
C HIS A 12 11.34 -3.03 2.36
N SER A 13 12.28 -3.90 2.02
CA SER A 13 12.53 -4.34 0.64
C SER A 13 11.36 -5.14 0.08
N SER A 14 10.74 -6.01 0.89
CA SER A 14 9.56 -6.77 0.49
C SER A 14 8.35 -5.86 0.25
N THR A 15 8.10 -4.88 1.13
CA THR A 15 7.02 -3.91 0.93
C THR A 15 7.17 -3.12 -0.39
N ILE A 16 8.40 -2.73 -0.73
CA ILE A 16 8.69 -2.04 -1.99
C ILE A 16 8.55 -2.99 -3.18
N ALA A 17 9.04 -4.22 -3.07
CA ALA A 17 8.94 -5.23 -4.12
C ALA A 17 7.48 -5.51 -4.46
N GLU A 18 6.64 -5.80 -3.47
CA GLU A 18 5.19 -6.02 -3.63
C GLU A 18 4.51 -4.83 -4.34
N CYS A 19 4.85 -3.60 -3.95
CA CYS A 19 4.31 -2.41 -4.62
C CYS A 19 4.71 -2.35 -6.12
N VAL A 20 5.96 -2.68 -6.46
CA VAL A 20 6.45 -2.71 -7.85
C VAL A 20 5.81 -3.84 -8.63
N ASP A 21 5.76 -5.03 -8.05
CA ASP A 21 5.31 -6.28 -8.65
C ASP A 21 3.80 -6.26 -8.95
N GLU A 22 3.02 -5.56 -8.13
CA GLU A 22 1.58 -5.38 -8.32
C GLU A 22 1.23 -4.18 -9.22
N THR A 23 1.92 -3.03 -9.02
CA THR A 23 1.51 -1.76 -9.65
C THR A 23 2.33 -1.36 -10.87
N ASN A 24 3.46 -2.02 -11.12
CA ASN A 24 4.45 -1.65 -12.14
C ASN A 24 5.03 -0.23 -11.96
N VAL A 25 4.98 0.32 -10.75
CA VAL A 25 5.58 1.63 -10.43
C VAL A 25 7.10 1.56 -10.65
N ASP A 26 7.68 2.63 -11.19
CA ASP A 26 9.14 2.72 -11.30
C ASP A 26 9.74 2.81 -9.89
N ARG A 27 10.58 1.84 -9.52
CA ARG A 27 11.25 1.81 -8.21
C ARG A 27 12.00 3.12 -7.92
N ASN A 28 12.58 3.75 -8.93
CA ASN A 28 13.31 5.03 -8.76
C ASN A 28 12.38 6.22 -8.50
N SER A 29 11.08 6.08 -8.79
CA SER A 29 10.08 7.10 -8.46
C SER A 29 9.64 7.04 -6.99
N LEU A 30 9.87 5.91 -6.32
CA LEU A 30 9.53 5.74 -4.90
C LEU A 30 10.50 6.56 -4.05
N LEU A 31 9.95 7.45 -3.22
CA LEU A 31 10.70 8.39 -2.40
C LEU A 31 11.15 7.73 -1.08
N VAL A 32 11.81 6.57 -1.18
CA VAL A 32 12.08 5.65 -0.05
C VAL A 32 12.84 6.33 1.08
N ASP A 33 13.89 7.11 0.76
CA ASP A 33 14.79 7.71 1.76
C ASP A 33 14.17 8.87 2.56
N SER A 34 13.09 9.48 2.07
CA SER A 34 12.48 10.67 2.69
C SER A 34 11.04 10.46 3.13
N SER A 35 10.41 9.35 2.72
CA SER A 35 8.96 9.19 2.78
C SER A 35 8.48 7.77 3.03
N PHE A 36 9.38 6.78 3.22
CA PHE A 36 8.99 5.46 3.73
C PHE A 36 8.90 5.51 5.25
N TYR A 37 7.72 5.22 5.80
CA TYR A 37 7.56 5.06 7.24
C TYR A 37 6.48 4.06 7.58
N VAL A 38 6.72 3.31 8.65
CA VAL A 38 5.73 2.40 9.24
C VAL A 38 4.66 3.24 9.93
N LEU A 39 3.41 3.06 9.52
CA LEU A 39 2.24 3.71 10.08
C LEU A 39 1.76 2.99 11.35
N ALA A 40 1.61 1.67 11.27
CA ALA A 40 1.12 0.85 12.36
C ALA A 40 1.44 -0.62 12.17
N ILE A 41 1.25 -1.39 13.24
CA ILE A 41 1.12 -2.83 13.18
C ILE A 41 -0.34 -3.16 13.48
N THR A 42 -1.06 -3.69 12.50
CA THR A 42 -2.46 -4.07 12.63
C THR A 42 -2.58 -5.58 12.81
N ARG A 43 -3.72 -6.07 13.34
CA ARG A 43 -4.01 -7.50 13.44
C ARG A 43 -5.37 -7.78 12.83
N ASN A 44 -5.39 -8.66 11.84
CA ASN A 44 -6.64 -9.10 11.23
C ASN A 44 -7.24 -10.24 12.06
N LEU A 45 -8.26 -9.94 12.87
CA LEU A 45 -8.92 -10.94 13.71
C LEU A 45 -9.65 -12.02 12.90
N ASN A 46 -10.05 -11.72 11.65
CA ASN A 46 -10.66 -12.69 10.75
C ASN A 46 -9.63 -13.68 10.16
N GLN A 47 -8.33 -13.41 10.33
CA GLN A 47 -7.22 -14.27 9.91
C GLN A 47 -6.39 -14.72 11.11
N TYR A 48 -7.07 -15.23 12.15
CA TYR A 48 -6.44 -15.76 13.37
C TYR A 48 -5.51 -14.75 14.09
N GLY A 49 -5.74 -13.44 13.88
CA GLY A 49 -4.94 -12.39 14.50
C GLY A 49 -3.54 -12.22 13.91
N ARG A 50 -3.32 -12.69 12.66
CA ARG A 50 -2.07 -12.46 11.92
C ARG A 50 -1.73 -10.97 11.90
N PRO A 51 -0.53 -10.57 12.34
CA PRO A 51 -0.10 -9.18 12.28
C PRO A 51 0.28 -8.78 10.86
N SER A 52 -0.01 -7.53 10.51
CA SER A 52 0.43 -6.87 9.28
C SER A 52 1.15 -5.57 9.63
N VAL A 53 2.25 -5.29 8.94
CA VAL A 53 2.97 -4.02 9.05
C VAL A 53 2.43 -3.10 7.97
N GLU A 54 1.83 -1.99 8.39
CA GLU A 54 1.27 -0.99 7.50
C GLU A 54 2.30 0.10 7.26
N SER A 55 2.64 0.37 6.00
CA SER A 55 3.65 1.36 5.61
C SER A 55 3.06 2.39 4.66
N CYS A 56 3.58 3.62 4.72
CA CYS A 56 3.29 4.66 3.73
C CYS A 56 4.44 4.76 2.74
N LEU A 57 4.10 4.78 1.45
CA LEU A 57 5.01 5.01 0.33
C LEU A 57 4.56 6.27 -0.41
N ARG A 58 5.51 7.10 -0.81
CA ARG A 58 5.27 8.24 -1.72
C ARG A 58 6.01 8.00 -3.02
N THR A 59 5.40 8.42 -4.12
CA THR A 59 6.01 8.41 -5.45
C THR A 59 6.00 9.82 -6.04
N SER A 60 6.99 10.12 -6.89
CA SER A 60 6.97 11.31 -7.73
C SER A 60 6.03 11.19 -8.93
N MET A 61 5.52 9.99 -9.24
CA MET A 61 4.57 9.76 -10.31
C MET A 61 3.19 10.32 -9.98
N THR A 62 2.54 10.90 -10.99
CA THR A 62 1.12 11.25 -10.94
C THR A 62 0.26 10.00 -11.04
N SER A 63 -1.02 10.12 -10.63
CA SER A 63 -1.99 9.03 -10.79
C SER A 63 -2.17 8.60 -12.25
N HIS A 64 -2.05 9.52 -13.20
CA HIS A 64 -2.15 9.22 -14.63
C HIS A 64 -0.98 8.35 -15.10
N GLU A 65 0.26 8.73 -14.77
CA GLU A 65 1.45 7.97 -15.15
C GLU A 65 1.45 6.59 -14.49
N LEU A 66 1.03 6.48 -13.23
CA LEU A 66 0.92 5.20 -12.55
C LEU A 66 -0.16 4.31 -13.18
N GLN A 67 -1.32 4.87 -13.54
CA GLN A 67 -2.35 4.12 -14.28
C GLN A 67 -1.82 3.60 -15.61
N GLN A 68 -1.07 4.41 -16.36
CA GLN A 68 -0.48 3.98 -17.62
C GLN A 68 0.49 2.81 -17.42
N ARG A 69 1.32 2.85 -16.37
CA ARG A 69 2.23 1.74 -16.01
C ARG A 69 1.48 0.47 -15.62
N TYR A 70 0.48 0.58 -14.74
CA TYR A 70 -0.35 -0.55 -14.32
C TYR A 70 -1.04 -1.23 -15.51
N ASN A 71 -1.53 -0.44 -16.47
CA ASN A 71 -2.20 -0.93 -17.68
C ASN A 71 -1.27 -1.65 -18.66
N LEU A 72 0.06 -1.55 -18.52
CA LEU A 72 0.98 -2.34 -19.34
C LEU A 72 0.86 -3.83 -19.02
N GLN A 73 0.47 -4.18 -17.79
CA GLN A 73 0.24 -5.57 -17.36
C GLN A 73 1.47 -6.46 -17.61
N THR A 74 2.67 -5.87 -17.49
CA THR A 74 3.96 -6.54 -17.68
C THR A 74 4.62 -6.94 -16.36
N GLN A 75 4.07 -6.50 -15.23
CA GLN A 75 4.56 -6.79 -13.89
C GLN A 75 4.24 -8.23 -13.46
N SER A 76 5.00 -8.76 -12.49
CA SER A 76 4.95 -10.17 -12.07
C SER A 76 3.58 -10.60 -11.55
N GLU A 77 2.86 -9.70 -10.87
CA GLU A 77 1.57 -9.98 -10.22
C GLU A 77 0.40 -9.29 -10.93
N ALA A 78 0.55 -8.94 -12.21
CA ALA A 78 -0.48 -8.25 -13.00
C ALA A 78 -1.86 -8.95 -13.04
N PHE A 79 -1.94 -10.22 -12.63
CA PHE A 79 -3.16 -11.02 -12.61
C PHE A 79 -3.89 -11.04 -11.26
N GLU A 80 -3.30 -10.50 -10.18
CA GLU A 80 -3.89 -10.58 -8.83
C GLU A 80 -5.00 -9.55 -8.61
N SER A 81 -4.82 -8.33 -9.10
CA SER A 81 -5.86 -7.29 -9.15
C SER A 81 -6.45 -7.10 -10.53
N THR A 82 -7.70 -6.62 -10.57
CA THR A 82 -8.42 -6.33 -11.82
C THR A 82 -8.51 -4.85 -12.15
N GLU A 83 -8.24 -3.98 -11.17
CA GLU A 83 -8.35 -2.55 -11.32
C GLU A 83 -7.45 -1.79 -10.34
N LEU A 84 -6.94 -0.64 -10.79
CA LEU A 84 -6.29 0.35 -9.94
C LEU A 84 -7.19 1.58 -9.84
N LYS A 85 -7.46 2.05 -8.62
CA LYS A 85 -8.30 3.22 -8.35
C LYS A 85 -7.55 4.25 -7.51
N PHE A 86 -7.78 5.52 -7.82
CA PHE A 86 -7.18 6.64 -7.12
C PHE A 86 -8.24 7.38 -6.30
N TRP A 87 -7.95 7.63 -5.03
CA TRP A 87 -8.79 8.41 -4.15
C TRP A 87 -8.05 9.66 -3.65
N PRO A 88 -8.68 10.85 -3.66
CA PRO A 88 -8.06 12.05 -3.11
C PRO A 88 -7.80 11.89 -1.60
N LEU A 89 -6.57 12.20 -1.17
CA LEU A 89 -6.18 12.09 0.25
C LEU A 89 -7.09 12.92 1.17
N ASN A 90 -7.52 14.10 0.72
CA ASN A 90 -8.43 14.98 1.45
C ASN A 90 -9.87 14.44 1.56
N LYS A 91 -10.17 13.30 0.93
CA LYS A 91 -11.47 12.61 0.99
C LYS A 91 -11.39 11.23 1.62
N ILE A 92 -10.28 10.88 2.30
CA ILE A 92 -10.15 9.57 2.97
C ILE A 92 -11.25 9.35 4.01
N SER A 93 -11.67 10.41 4.72
CA SER A 93 -12.77 10.35 5.68
C SER A 93 -14.08 9.80 5.09
N ASP A 94 -14.31 10.05 3.80
CA ASP A 94 -15.52 9.60 3.10
C ASP A 94 -15.52 8.07 2.93
N LEU A 95 -14.34 7.45 2.86
CA LEU A 95 -14.17 6.00 2.76
C LEU A 95 -14.35 5.29 4.11
N LEU A 96 -14.03 5.99 5.20
CA LEU A 96 -14.14 5.47 6.56
C LEU A 96 -15.56 5.55 7.11
N ASN A 97 -16.47 6.26 6.44
CA ASN A 97 -17.86 6.36 6.84
C ASN A 97 -18.71 5.33 6.07
N PRO A 98 -19.18 4.25 6.73
CA PRO A 98 -19.89 3.16 6.05
C PRO A 98 -21.18 3.60 5.34
N SER A 99 -21.76 4.73 5.74
CA SER A 99 -22.98 5.28 5.13
C SER A 99 -22.72 6.06 3.84
N SER A 100 -21.47 6.44 3.56
CA SER A 100 -21.07 7.20 2.36
C SER A 100 -20.20 6.41 1.39
N THR A 101 -19.62 5.29 1.81
CA THR A 101 -18.67 4.55 0.97
C THR A 101 -19.39 3.74 -0.12
N ILE A 102 -19.16 4.13 -1.39
CA ILE A 102 -19.68 3.43 -2.58
C ILE A 102 -18.83 2.16 -2.88
N ILE A 103 -17.65 2.05 -2.27
CA ILE A 103 -16.68 0.97 -2.48
C ILE A 103 -16.53 0.08 -1.24
N SER A 104 -16.33 -1.21 -1.45
CA SER A 104 -15.95 -2.12 -0.36
C SER A 104 -14.45 -2.01 -0.11
N ILE A 105 -14.04 -1.85 1.15
CA ILE A 105 -12.63 -1.89 1.57
C ILE A 105 -12.41 -3.07 2.51
N THR A 106 -11.25 -3.70 2.41
CA THR A 106 -10.91 -4.83 3.28
C THR A 106 -10.66 -4.35 4.73
N PRO A 107 -10.79 -5.24 5.74
CA PRO A 107 -10.48 -4.87 7.12
C PRO A 107 -9.06 -4.32 7.32
N ALA A 108 -8.08 -4.84 6.58
CA ALA A 108 -6.70 -4.35 6.60
C ALA A 108 -6.64 -2.91 6.06
N CYS A 109 -7.19 -2.67 4.86
CA CYS A 109 -7.25 -1.34 4.25
C CYS A 109 -7.95 -0.31 5.16
N HIS A 110 -9.07 -0.68 5.79
CA HIS A 110 -9.75 0.19 6.75
C HIS A 110 -8.86 0.58 7.93
N ALA A 111 -8.11 -0.38 8.49
CA ALA A 111 -7.20 -0.11 9.60
C ALA A 111 -6.04 0.81 9.18
N THR A 112 -5.48 0.61 7.99
CA THR A 112 -4.42 1.45 7.40
C THR A 112 -4.90 2.89 7.22
N LEU A 113 -6.07 3.09 6.59
CA LEU A 113 -6.64 4.42 6.35
C LEU A 113 -7.03 5.13 7.66
N THR A 114 -7.57 4.39 8.63
CA THR A 114 -7.88 4.94 9.96
C THR A 114 -6.61 5.41 10.67
N THR A 115 -5.51 4.66 10.53
CA THR A 115 -4.22 5.02 11.13
C THR A 115 -3.63 6.26 10.45
N TYR A 116 -3.66 6.31 9.12
CA TYR A 116 -3.15 7.43 8.35
C TYR A 116 -3.91 8.75 8.64
N SER A 117 -5.20 8.67 8.96
CA SER A 117 -6.05 9.84 9.20
C SER A 117 -5.99 10.41 10.63
N ARG A 118 -5.22 9.81 11.53
CA ARG A 118 -5.02 10.26 12.92
C ARG A 118 -3.87 11.25 13.01
#